data_AF-A0A2W1JSQ9-F1
#
_entry.id   AF-A0A2W1JSQ9-F1
#
_cell.length_a   1.000
_cell.length_b   1.000
_cell.length_c   1.000
_cell.angle_alpha   90.00
_cell.angle_beta   90.00
_cell.angle_gamma   90.00
#
_symmetry.space_group_name_H-M   'P 1'
#
loop_
_entity.id
_entity.type
_entity.pdbx_description
1 polymer ?
#
loop_
_entity_poly.entity_id
_entity_poly.type
_entity_poly.pdbx_seq_one_letter_code
_entity_poly.pdbx_strand_id
1 'polypeptide(L)'
;MTADLKTSDSGNTWSYQNTGVPNKVFYSVYFTDNSTGYIVGESGTILKTTTGGTMGINQHLPYNQQIIIYPNPTNSQLNFSVQTNVQLTSVTGQIVADRKTIKTLSLSDQPTGVYFLTFTDTNGQVVQRSKIIKE
;
A
#
# COMPACT_ATOMS: atom_id res chain seq x y z
N MET A 1 -18.12 15.33 13.35
CA MET A 1 -17.23 15.01 12.21
C MET A 1 -16.04 15.94 12.29
N THR A 2 -14.86 15.44 12.63
CA THR A 2 -13.60 16.17 12.51
C THR A 2 -12.93 15.72 11.22
N ALA A 3 -12.71 16.66 10.31
CA ALA A 3 -12.12 16.45 9.00
C ALA A 3 -10.63 16.82 9.06
N ASP A 4 -9.75 15.89 8.72
CA ASP A 4 -8.35 16.22 8.50
C ASP A 4 -8.22 16.79 7.09
N LEU A 5 -7.81 18.05 7.01
CA LEU A 5 -7.69 18.78 5.76
C LEU A 5 -6.22 19.09 5.49
N LYS A 6 -5.76 18.81 4.27
CA LYS A 6 -4.42 19.15 3.79
C LYS A 6 -4.51 20.08 2.60
N THR A 7 -3.68 21.11 2.61
CA THR A 7 -3.40 21.98 1.45
C THR A 7 -1.99 21.75 0.94
N SER A 8 -1.79 21.89 -0.37
CA SER A 8 -0.47 21.95 -1.02
C SER A 8 -0.24 23.28 -1.75
N ASP A 9 -1.20 24.19 -1.67
CA ASP A 9 -1.23 25.46 -2.42
C ASP A 9 -1.39 26.65 -1.48
N SER A 10 -0.79 26.56 -0.28
CA SER A 10 -0.81 27.61 0.75
C SER A 10 -2.21 27.99 1.25
N GLY A 11 -3.13 27.02 1.27
CA GLY A 11 -4.48 27.19 1.84
C GLY A 11 -5.55 27.62 0.84
N ASN A 12 -5.22 27.68 -0.46
CA ASN A 12 -6.20 28.00 -1.50
C ASN A 12 -7.18 26.85 -1.73
N THR A 13 -6.71 25.61 -1.61
CA THR A 13 -7.55 24.40 -1.66
C THR A 13 -7.20 23.43 -0.54
N TRP A 14 -8.22 22.69 -0.09
CA TRP A 14 -8.13 21.73 1.00
C TRP A 14 -8.65 20.37 0.55
N SER A 15 -7.84 19.34 0.75
CA SER A 15 -8.16 17.95 0.44
C SER A 15 -8.40 17.17 1.73
N TYR A 16 -9.45 16.36 1.75
CA TYR A 16 -9.69 15.43 2.85
C TYR A 16 -8.59 14.38 2.91
N GLN A 17 -8.04 14.18 4.11
CA GLN A 17 -7.09 13.12 4.40
C GLN A 17 -7.81 12.01 5.16
N ASN A 18 -7.69 10.78 4.66
CA ASN A 18 -8.13 9.61 5.41
C ASN A 18 -6.99 9.16 6.33
N THR A 19 -7.13 9.42 7.63
CA THR A 19 -6.15 9.03 8.64
C THR A 19 -6.17 7.55 8.99
N GLY A 20 -7.11 6.77 8.43
CA GLY A 20 -7.28 5.35 8.74
C GLY A 20 -7.89 5.09 10.12
N VAL A 21 -8.19 6.14 10.89
CA VAL A 21 -8.81 6.05 12.22
C VAL A 21 -10.20 6.70 12.17
N PRO A 22 -11.26 5.94 11.86
CA PRO A 22 -12.60 6.50 11.73
C PRO A 22 -13.12 6.98 13.09
N ASN A 23 -13.89 8.07 13.08
CA ASN A 23 -14.65 8.59 14.23
C ASN A 23 -13.82 8.98 15.44
N LYS A 24 -12.62 9.54 15.24
CA LYS A 24 -11.80 10.12 16.32
C LYS A 24 -11.65 11.62 16.17
N VAL A 25 -11.62 12.30 17.32
CA VAL A 25 -11.30 13.73 17.43
C VAL A 25 -9.79 13.87 17.60
N PHE A 26 -9.16 14.70 16.78
CA PHE A 26 -7.75 15.07 16.92
C PHE A 26 -7.63 16.40 17.65
N TYR A 27 -6.64 16.50 18.55
CA TYR A 27 -6.45 17.66 19.42
C TYR A 27 -5.27 18.52 19.02
N SER A 28 -4.23 17.94 18.44
CA SER A 28 -3.02 18.69 18.08
C SER A 28 -2.24 18.01 16.96
N VAL A 29 -1.49 18.83 16.22
CA VAL A 29 -0.55 18.44 15.17
C VAL A 29 0.79 19.14 15.40
N TYR A 30 1.89 18.42 15.22
CA TYR A 30 3.25 18.95 15.34
C TYR A 30 4.17 18.35 14.29
N PHE A 31 5.05 19.17 13.71
CA PHE A 31 6.06 18.73 12.74
C PHE A 31 7.47 18.95 13.30
N THR A 32 8.29 17.89 13.28
CA THR A 32 9.72 17.98 13.64
C THR A 32 10.57 18.47 12.48
N ASP A 33 10.10 18.24 11.25
CA ASP A 33 10.69 18.73 10.01
C ASP A 33 9.60 18.79 8.91
N ASN A 34 9.96 19.22 7.69
CA ASN A 34 9.01 19.36 6.57
C ASN A 34 8.33 18.05 6.15
N SER A 35 8.87 16.90 6.56
CA SER A 35 8.38 15.57 6.20
C SER A 35 7.79 14.81 7.39
N THR A 36 8.32 15.02 8.60
CA THR A 36 7.96 14.25 9.78
C THR A 36 7.02 15.02 10.69
N GLY A 37 5.84 14.45 10.94
CA GLY A 37 4.83 15.06 11.81
C GLY A 37 4.05 14.04 12.62
N TYR A 38 3.38 14.54 13.66
CA TYR A 38 2.65 13.77 14.65
C TYR A 38 1.29 14.41 14.89
N ILE A 39 0.27 13.57 15.06
CA ILE A 39 -1.05 13.99 15.51
C ILE A 39 -1.43 13.21 16.75
N VAL A 40 -2.03 13.91 17.71
CA VAL A 40 -2.59 13.30 18.91
C VAL A 40 -4.09 13.54 18.99
N GLY A 41 -4.83 12.57 19.51
CA GLY A 41 -6.28 12.62 19.56
C GLY A 41 -6.90 11.76 20.66
N GLU A 42 -8.21 11.65 20.59
CA GLU A 42 -9.06 10.92 21.52
C GLU A 42 -8.58 9.47 21.74
N SER A 43 -8.82 8.94 22.94
CA SER A 43 -8.46 7.57 23.33
C SER A 43 -6.95 7.27 23.24
N GLY A 44 -6.10 8.28 23.41
CA GLY A 44 -4.64 8.12 23.33
C GLY A 44 -4.14 7.86 21.90
N THR A 45 -4.91 8.26 20.89
CA THR A 45 -4.53 8.09 19.49
C THR A 45 -3.29 8.93 19.19
N ILE A 46 -2.22 8.30 18.67
CA ILE A 46 -1.01 8.97 18.18
C ILE A 46 -0.76 8.50 16.75
N LEU A 47 -0.74 9.43 15.80
CA LEU A 47 -0.43 9.18 14.40
C LEU A 47 0.91 9.82 14.05
N LYS A 48 1.67 9.18 13.15
CA LYS A 48 2.92 9.71 12.60
C LYS A 48 2.84 9.77 11.07
N THR A 49 3.38 10.83 10.49
CA THR A 49 3.68 10.96 9.06
C THR A 49 5.18 11.19 8.86
N THR A 50 5.72 10.73 7.74
CA THR A 50 7.11 10.99 7.29
C THR A 50 7.14 11.52 5.85
N THR A 51 6.01 12.01 5.34
CA THR A 51 5.84 12.46 3.95
C THR A 51 5.23 13.87 3.84
N GLY A 52 5.30 14.67 4.91
CA GLY A 52 4.91 16.08 4.86
C GLY A 52 3.38 16.28 4.88
N GLY A 53 2.71 15.60 5.81
CA GLY A 53 1.28 15.81 6.08
C GLY A 53 0.33 14.79 5.46
N THR A 54 0.83 13.71 4.86
CA THR A 54 -0.01 12.54 4.60
C THR A 54 0.00 11.69 5.87
N MET A 55 -0.96 11.93 6.76
CA MET A 55 -1.13 11.12 7.96
C MET A 55 -1.64 9.74 7.59
N GLY A 56 -0.76 8.76 7.65
CA GLY A 56 -1.14 7.37 7.58
C GLY A 56 -0.09 6.55 8.29
N ILE A 57 -0.48 5.90 9.38
CA ILE A 57 0.07 4.60 9.76
C ILE A 57 -0.34 3.56 8.69
N ASN A 58 -0.07 3.84 7.42
CA ASN A 58 -0.50 3.05 6.29
C ASN A 58 0.73 2.50 5.58
N GLN A 59 1.42 1.56 6.25
CA GLN A 59 1.93 0.39 5.53
C GLN A 59 0.80 -0.57 5.14
N HIS A 60 -0.45 -0.26 5.50
CA HIS A 60 -1.63 -0.90 4.93
C HIS A 60 -2.27 0.07 3.94
N LEU A 61 -2.30 -0.32 2.66
CA LEU A 61 -3.06 0.39 1.63
C LEU A 61 -4.47 0.70 2.14
N PRO A 62 -5.06 1.86 1.81
CA PRO A 62 -6.46 2.09 2.10
C PRO A 62 -7.27 0.93 1.51
N TYR A 63 -8.18 0.37 2.32
CA TYR A 63 -8.95 -0.87 2.08
C TYR A 63 -9.67 -0.93 0.71
N ASN A 64 -9.76 0.20 0.00
CA ASN A 64 -10.38 0.35 -1.31
C ASN A 64 -9.45 0.11 -2.53
N GLN A 65 -8.18 -0.29 -2.35
CA GLN A 65 -7.25 -0.57 -3.47
C GLN A 65 -6.48 -1.89 -3.35
N GLN A 66 -6.91 -2.83 -2.51
CA GLN A 66 -6.25 -4.14 -2.41
C GLN A 66 -6.29 -4.87 -3.77
N ILE A 67 -5.13 -5.27 -4.27
CA ILE A 67 -5.00 -6.09 -5.47
C ILE A 67 -5.40 -7.51 -5.09
N ILE A 68 -6.53 -7.98 -5.61
CA ILE A 68 -7.02 -9.34 -5.39
C ILE A 68 -6.26 -10.26 -6.34
N ILE A 69 -5.74 -11.36 -5.81
CA ILE A 69 -4.92 -12.33 -6.55
C ILE A 69 -5.65 -13.67 -6.52
N TYR A 70 -5.93 -14.23 -7.70
CA TYR A 70 -6.66 -15.48 -7.80
C TYR A 70 -6.29 -16.27 -9.06
N PRO A 71 -6.32 -17.61 -9.01
CA PRO A 71 -6.48 -18.43 -7.80
C PRO A 71 -5.21 -18.40 -6.93
N ASN A 72 -5.34 -18.54 -5.62
CA ASN A 72 -4.22 -18.79 -4.72
C ASN A 72 -4.67 -19.82 -3.67
N PRO A 73 -4.16 -21.07 -3.69
CA PRO A 73 -3.06 -21.59 -4.52
C PRO A 73 -3.33 -21.59 -6.04
N THR A 74 -2.28 -21.69 -6.85
CA THR A 74 -2.36 -21.79 -8.33
C THR A 74 -1.53 -22.95 -8.87
N ASN A 75 -1.94 -23.52 -10.01
CA ASN A 75 -1.18 -24.54 -10.75
C ASN A 75 -0.43 -23.99 -11.96
N SER A 76 -0.75 -22.79 -12.44
CA SER A 76 -0.20 -22.32 -13.73
C SER A 76 -0.21 -20.81 -13.90
N GLN A 77 -1.21 -20.12 -13.35
CA GLN A 77 -1.33 -18.68 -13.56
C GLN A 77 -2.05 -17.97 -12.42
N LEU A 78 -1.72 -16.71 -12.23
CA LEU A 78 -2.39 -15.79 -11.31
C LEU A 78 -3.05 -14.68 -12.11
N ASN A 79 -4.27 -14.31 -11.72
CA ASN A 79 -4.97 -13.13 -12.20
C ASN A 79 -5.02 -12.07 -11.10
N PHE A 80 -4.99 -10.81 -11.52
CA PHE A 80 -5.05 -9.64 -10.67
C PHE A 80 -6.34 -8.87 -10.94
N SER A 81 -6.93 -8.26 -9.92
CA SER A 81 -8.13 -7.43 -10.07
C SER A 81 -7.91 -6.22 -10.99
N VAL A 82 -6.68 -5.73 -11.11
CA VAL A 82 -6.28 -4.55 -11.89
C VAL A 82 -5.02 -4.82 -12.71
N GLN A 83 -4.77 -4.00 -13.75
CA GLN A 83 -3.44 -3.98 -14.39
C GLN A 83 -2.45 -3.29 -13.45
N THR A 84 -1.30 -3.92 -13.24
CA THR A 84 -0.32 -3.45 -12.26
C THR A 84 1.10 -3.89 -12.63
N ASN A 85 2.09 -3.25 -12.02
CA ASN A 85 3.47 -3.70 -12.06
C ASN A 85 3.68 -4.73 -10.95
N VAL A 86 4.31 -5.85 -11.27
CA VAL A 86 4.48 -6.95 -10.33
C VAL A 86 5.84 -7.62 -10.49
N GLN A 87 6.48 -7.85 -9.36
CA GLN A 87 7.70 -8.64 -9.23
C GLN A 87 7.39 -9.91 -8.45
N LEU A 88 7.76 -11.07 -8.99
CA LEU A 88 7.69 -12.38 -8.36
C LEU A 88 9.06 -12.75 -7.81
N THR A 89 9.11 -13.09 -6.52
CA THR A 89 10.34 -13.47 -5.81
C THR A 89 10.16 -14.83 -5.15
N SER A 90 11.16 -15.71 -5.24
CA SER A 90 11.19 -16.99 -4.52
C SER A 90 11.40 -16.78 -3.01
N VAL A 91 11.22 -17.84 -2.21
CA VAL A 91 11.56 -17.81 -0.77
C VAL A 91 13.04 -17.54 -0.48
N THR A 92 13.93 -17.78 -1.45
CA THR A 92 15.37 -17.51 -1.32
C THR A 92 15.73 -16.07 -1.68
N GLY A 93 14.75 -15.24 -2.06
CA GLY A 93 14.98 -13.85 -2.47
C GLY A 93 15.35 -13.68 -3.95
N GLN A 94 15.35 -14.75 -4.74
CA GLN A 94 15.62 -14.64 -6.18
C GLN A 94 14.42 -14.03 -6.91
N ILE A 95 14.66 -12.99 -7.72
CA ILE A 95 13.65 -12.44 -8.63
C ILE A 95 13.44 -13.44 -9.78
N VAL A 96 12.22 -13.95 -9.88
CA VAL A 96 11.81 -14.95 -10.88
C VAL A 96 11.15 -14.26 -12.08
N ALA A 97 10.38 -13.20 -11.82
CA ALA A 97 9.77 -12.39 -12.86
C ALA A 97 9.63 -10.95 -12.42
N ASP A 98 9.75 -10.03 -13.37
CA ASP A 98 9.45 -8.62 -13.22
C ASP A 98 8.66 -8.18 -14.46
N ARG A 99 7.42 -7.72 -14.26
CA ARG A 99 6.46 -7.42 -15.32
C ARG A 99 5.74 -6.11 -15.02
N LYS A 100 5.47 -5.33 -16.05
CA LYS A 100 4.79 -4.03 -15.93
C LYS A 100 3.43 -4.07 -16.60
N THR A 101 2.44 -3.43 -15.99
CA THR A 101 1.09 -3.24 -16.52
C THR A 101 0.41 -4.55 -16.97
N ILE A 102 0.52 -5.61 -16.17
CA ILE A 102 -0.11 -6.91 -16.47
C ILE A 102 -1.31 -7.19 -15.57
N LYS A 103 -2.25 -7.98 -16.08
CA LYS A 103 -3.41 -8.49 -15.32
C LYS A 103 -3.27 -9.98 -14.98
N THR A 104 -2.38 -10.70 -15.65
CA THR A 104 -2.16 -12.13 -15.46
C THR A 104 -0.66 -12.43 -15.48
N LEU A 105 -0.21 -13.33 -14.62
CA LEU A 105 1.16 -13.81 -14.55
C LEU A 105 1.17 -15.34 -14.66
N SER A 106 1.97 -15.87 -15.59
CA SER A 106 2.22 -17.31 -15.72
C SER A 106 3.29 -17.77 -14.73
N LEU A 107 3.03 -18.91 -14.09
CA LEU A 107 3.93 -19.67 -13.23
C LEU A 107 4.08 -21.12 -13.72
N SER A 108 3.62 -21.45 -14.94
CA SER A 108 3.66 -22.83 -15.47
C SER A 108 5.08 -23.41 -15.49
N ASP A 109 6.09 -22.57 -15.75
CA ASP A 109 7.49 -22.98 -15.82
C ASP A 109 8.19 -22.95 -14.44
N GLN A 110 7.44 -22.62 -13.38
CA GLN A 110 8.00 -22.46 -12.04
C GLN A 110 7.73 -23.72 -11.19
N PRO A 111 8.73 -24.18 -10.40
CA PRO A 111 8.53 -25.27 -9.45
C PRO A 111 7.43 -24.96 -8.44
N THR A 112 6.82 -26.02 -7.92
CA THR A 112 5.89 -25.91 -6.80
C THR A 112 6.60 -25.32 -5.58
N GLY A 113 5.87 -24.51 -4.81
CA GLY A 113 6.43 -23.83 -3.67
C GLY A 113 5.77 -22.50 -3.36
N VAL A 114 6.39 -21.78 -2.41
CA VAL A 114 5.92 -20.47 -1.96
C VAL A 114 6.66 -19.38 -2.72
N TYR A 115 5.93 -18.33 -3.10
CA TYR A 115 6.50 -17.13 -3.72
C TYR A 115 5.90 -15.88 -3.10
N PHE A 116 6.60 -14.76 -3.29
CA PHE A 116 6.15 -13.44 -2.89
C PHE A 116 5.96 -12.55 -4.12
N LEU A 117 4.80 -11.93 -4.22
CA LEU A 117 4.52 -10.86 -5.18
C LEU A 117 4.76 -9.52 -4.50
N THR A 118 5.48 -8.63 -5.18
CA THR A 118 5.60 -7.21 -4.83
C THR A 118 4.99 -6.40 -5.96
N PHE A 119 3.94 -5.64 -5.65
CA PHE A 119 3.27 -4.76 -6.59
C PHE A 119 3.78 -3.34 -6.43
N THR A 120 3.97 -2.63 -7.53
CA THR A 120 4.43 -1.24 -7.52
C THR A 120 3.52 -0.32 -8.34
N ASP A 121 3.46 0.95 -7.95
CA ASP A 121 2.81 2.00 -8.73
C ASP A 121 3.68 2.43 -9.94
N THR A 122 3.23 3.43 -10.68
CA THR A 122 3.98 4.00 -11.82
C THR A 122 5.27 4.72 -11.42
N ASN A 123 5.39 5.11 -10.16
CA ASN A 123 6.56 5.79 -9.60
C ASN A 123 7.55 4.79 -8.97
N GLY A 124 7.24 3.49 -9.02
CA GLY A 124 8.07 2.43 -8.42
C GLY A 124 7.88 2.26 -6.91
N GLN A 125 6.92 2.94 -6.29
CA GLN A 125 6.60 2.72 -4.88
C GLN A 125 5.86 1.41 -4.69
N VAL A 126 6.22 0.67 -3.65
CA VAL A 126 5.54 -0.59 -3.31
C VAL A 126 4.15 -0.28 -2.79
N VAL A 127 3.14 -0.81 -3.48
CA VAL A 127 1.75 -0.70 -3.07
C VAL A 127 1.34 -1.91 -2.24
N GLN A 128 1.61 -3.13 -2.69
CA GLN A 128 1.18 -4.35 -1.99
C GLN A 128 2.27 -5.42 -2.04
N ARG A 129 2.34 -6.22 -0.97
CA ARG A 129 3.06 -7.50 -0.98
C ARG A 129 2.11 -8.64 -0.69
N SER A 130 2.30 -9.79 -1.33
CA SER A 130 1.42 -10.94 -1.12
C SER A 130 2.17 -12.26 -1.25
N LYS A 131 1.93 -13.17 -0.32
CA LYS A 131 2.40 -14.56 -0.40
C LYS A 131 1.45 -15.37 -1.27
N ILE A 132 1.99 -16.16 -2.20
CA ILE A 132 1.22 -17.10 -3.01
C ILE A 132 1.82 -18.50 -2.94
N ILE A 133 1.01 -19.50 -3.26
CA ILE A 133 1.39 -20.91 -3.30
C ILE A 133 1.22 -21.43 -4.73
N LYS A 134 2.28 -22.04 -5.28
CA LYS A 134 2.27 -22.79 -6.54
C LYS A 134 2.20 -24.27 -6.20
N GLU A 135 1.17 -24.95 -6.72
CA GLU A 135 0.95 -26.40 -6.62
C GLU A 135 1.19 -27.11 -7.95
#